data_AF-A0A1I4VP99-F1
#
_entry.id   AF-A0A1I4VP99-F1
#
_cell.length_a   1.000
_cell.length_b   1.000
_cell.length_c   1.000
_cell.angle_alpha   90.00
_cell.angle_beta   90.00
_cell.angle_gamma   90.00
#
_symmetry.space_group_name_H-M   'P 1'
#
loop_
_entity.id
_entity.type
_entity.pdbx_description
1 polymer ?
#
loop_
_entity_poly.entity_id
_entity_poly.type
_entity_poly.pdbx_seq_one_letter_code
_entity_poly.pdbx_strand_id
1 'polypeptide(L)' 'MAKEHCLIVRAAGKQLDLLRGEASRIAKGANVAWWTDRAEIGTRFCFEDSKSKDSFALTCDGLGISCQDG' A
#
# COMPACT_ATOMS: atom_id res chain seq x y z
N MET A 1 -10.94 -0.09 12.68
CA MET A 1 -10.68 -0.71 11.37
C MET A 1 -9.56 -1.70 11.55
N ALA A 2 -9.80 -2.97 11.21
CA ALA A 2 -8.81 -4.03 11.40
C ALA A 2 -7.58 -3.71 10.53
N LYS A 3 -6.39 -3.75 11.14
CA LYS A 3 -5.10 -3.54 10.45
C LYS A 3 -4.68 -4.77 9.61
N GLU A 4 -5.62 -5.66 9.31
CA GLU A 4 -5.35 -6.98 8.76
C GLU A 4 -4.87 -6.94 7.31
N HIS A 5 -5.10 -5.82 6.61
CA HIS A 5 -4.78 -5.66 5.19
C HIS A 5 -3.89 -4.44 4.94
N CYS A 6 -2.86 -4.28 5.78
CA CYS A 6 -1.94 -3.15 5.73
C CYS A 6 -0.50 -3.56 5.39
N LEU A 7 0.18 -2.73 4.61
CA LEU A 7 1.61 -2.84 4.28
C LEU A 7 2.32 -1.54 4.63
N ILE A 8 3.40 -1.63 5.39
CA ILE A 8 4.32 -0.53 5.64
C ILE A 8 5.32 -0.45 4.50
N VAL A 9 5.38 0.72 3.88
CA VAL A 9 6.28 1.00 2.77
C VAL A 9 7.35 2.01 3.18
N ARG A 10 8.61 1.66 2.92
CA ARG A 10 9.75 2.55 3.13
C ARG A 10 10.06 3.33 1.85
N ALA A 11 9.24 4.35 1.59
CA ALA A 11 9.41 5.26 0.45
C ALA A 11 9.20 6.71 0.88
N ALA A 12 9.83 7.64 0.17
CA ALA A 12 9.71 9.08 0.42
C ALA A 12 9.60 9.86 -0.90
N GLY A 13 9.05 11.07 -0.82
CA GLY A 13 8.91 11.99 -1.97
C GLY A 13 8.18 11.34 -3.16
N LYS A 14 8.79 11.42 -4.35
CA LYS A 14 8.20 10.95 -5.61
C LYS A 14 7.83 9.46 -5.60
N GLN A 15 8.61 8.61 -4.92
CA GLN A 15 8.27 7.18 -4.82
C GLN A 15 6.99 6.96 -4.03
N LEU A 16 6.77 7.75 -2.98
CA LEU A 16 5.55 7.68 -2.18
C LEU A 16 4.33 8.15 -2.97
N ASP A 17 4.49 9.19 -3.78
CA ASP A 17 3.40 9.69 -4.64
C ASP A 17 3.04 8.68 -5.75
N LEU A 18 4.03 8.00 -6.32
CA LEU A 18 3.81 6.91 -7.26
C LEU A 18 3.03 5.76 -6.62
N LEU A 19 3.44 5.33 -5.42
CA LEU A 19 2.75 4.28 -4.67
C LEU A 19 1.30 4.64 -4.32
N ARG A 20 1.02 5.91 -3.99
CA ARG A 20 -0.36 6.38 -3.80
C ARG A 20 -1.19 6.26 -5.07
N GLY A 21 -0.60 6.56 -6.22
CA GLY A 21 -1.23 6.38 -7.53
C GLY A 21 -1.58 4.90 -7.79
N GLU A 22 -0.63 4.00 -7.55
CA GLU A 22 -0.82 2.57 -7.74
C GLU A 22 -1.85 1.99 -6.75
N ALA A 23 -1.80 2.36 -5.47
CA ALA A 23 -2.79 1.96 -4.48
C ALA A 23 -4.21 2.39 -4.89
N SER A 24 -4.37 3.62 -5.36
CA SER A 24 -5.64 4.14 -5.88
C SER A 24 -6.14 3.35 -7.09
N ARG A 25 -5.23 3.00 -8.02
CA ARG A 25 -5.56 2.19 -9.20
C ARG A 25 -6.04 0.79 -8.82
N ILE A 26 -5.35 0.12 -7.90
CA ILE A 26 -5.69 -1.23 -7.42
C ILE A 26 -7.05 -1.19 -6.72
N ALA A 27 -7.22 -0.26 -5.76
CA ALA A 27 -8.45 -0.10 -5.01
C ALA A 27 -9.66 0.16 -5.93
N LYS A 28 -9.49 1.03 -6.94
CA LYS A 28 -10.52 1.29 -7.96
C LYS A 28 -10.84 0.05 -8.80
N GLY A 29 -9.84 -0.75 -9.16
CA GLY A 29 -10.03 -1.99 -9.91
C GLY A 29 -10.76 -3.08 -9.12
N ALA A 30 -10.52 -3.13 -7.80
CA ALA A 30 -11.16 -4.07 -6.89
C ALA A 30 -12.48 -3.57 -6.28
N ASN A 31 -12.87 -2.31 -6.55
CA ASN A 31 -14.03 -1.65 -5.96
C ASN A 31 -14.01 -1.65 -4.42
N VAL A 32 -12.84 -1.32 -3.85
CA VAL A 32 -12.61 -1.22 -2.42
C VAL A 32 -12.04 0.14 -2.04
N ALA A 33 -12.18 0.52 -0.78
CA ALA A 33 -11.49 1.66 -0.21
C ALA A 33 -10.05 1.31 0.18
N TRP A 34 -9.23 2.34 0.21
CA TRP A 34 -7.86 2.29 0.71
C TRP A 34 -7.53 3.58 1.45
N TRP A 35 -6.58 3.53 2.36
CA TRP A 35 -6.12 4.70 3.10
C TRP A 35 -4.65 4.55 3.50
N THR A 36 -4.03 5.67 3.81
CA THR A 36 -2.66 5.69 4.34
C THR A 36 -2.64 6.14 5.79
N ASP A 37 -1.79 5.51 6.59
CA ASP A 37 -1.55 5.85 7.99
C ASP A 37 -0.05 6.04 8.22
N ARG A 38 0.32 6.77 9.29
CA ARG A 38 1.74 6.95 9.65
C ARG A 38 2.23 5.71 10.39
N ALA A 39 3.34 5.12 9.95
CA ALA A 39 4.03 4.06 10.69
C ALA A 39 5.32 4.61 11.33
N GLU A 40 5.82 3.93 12.35
CA GLU A 40 7.11 4.27 12.99
C GLU A 40 8.27 4.23 11.98
N ILE A 41 8.17 3.39 10.94
CA ILE A 41 9.22 3.20 9.93
C ILE A 41 8.63 3.30 8.51
N GLY A 42 7.98 4.44 8.21
CA GLY A 42 7.51 4.77 6.85
C GLY A 42 6.04 5.13 6.78
N THR A 43 5.40 4.79 5.66
CA THR A 43 3.96 5.01 5.44
C THR A 43 3.25 3.67 5.37
N ARG A 44 2.19 3.50 6.15
CA ARG A 44 1.33 2.32 6.10
C ARG A 44 0.25 2.55 5.04
N PHE A 45 0.09 1.61 4.13
CA PHE A 45 -0.97 1.56 3.13
C PHE A 45 -1.91 0.44 3.52
N CYS A 46 -3.19 0.75 3.69
CA CYS A 46 -4.21 -0.19 4.10
C CYS A 46 -5.31 -0.29 3.04
N PHE A 47 -5.82 -1.50 2.85
CA PHE A 47 -6.93 -1.81 1.95
C PHE A 47 -8.07 -2.45 2.74
N GLU A 48 -9.29 -2.46 2.20
CA GLU A 48 -10.39 -3.19 2.82
C GLU A 48 -10.29 -4.71 2.67
N ASP A 49 -9.52 -5.20 1.70
CA ASP A 49 -9.39 -6.63 1.40
C ASP A 49 -7.93 -7.08 1.23
N SER A 50 -7.69 -8.38 1.45
CA SER A 50 -6.36 -8.98 1.34
C SER A 50 -5.84 -9.08 -0.09
N LYS A 51 -6.70 -9.21 -1.12
CA LYS A 51 -6.25 -9.33 -2.51
C LYS A 51 -5.68 -8.02 -3.03
N SER A 52 -6.27 -6.89 -2.65
CA SER A 52 -5.73 -5.57 -2.96
C SER A 52 -4.40 -5.32 -2.25
N LYS A 53 -4.27 -5.77 -0.99
CA LYS A 53 -3.00 -5.75 -0.26
C LYS A 53 -1.93 -6.56 -1.00
N ASP A 54 -2.22 -7.79 -1.38
CA ASP A 54 -1.27 -8.68 -2.06
C ASP A 54 -0.89 -8.14 -3.45
N SER A 55 -1.86 -7.58 -4.18
CA SER A 55 -1.61 -6.91 -5.47
C SER A 55 -0.66 -5.72 -5.28
N PHE A 56 -0.85 -4.93 -4.23
CA PHE A 56 0.01 -3.80 -3.91
C PHE A 56 1.43 -4.25 -3.49
N ALA A 57 1.55 -5.38 -2.76
CA ALA A 57 2.84 -5.97 -2.44
C ALA A 57 3.63 -6.34 -3.70
N LEU A 58 2.98 -6.92 -4.70
CA LEU A 58 3.61 -7.23 -5.99
C LEU A 58 4.04 -5.96 -6.74
N THR A 59 3.24 -4.89 -6.68
CA THR A 59 3.63 -3.60 -7.25
C THR A 59 4.86 -3.01 -6.55
N CYS A 60 4.93 -3.11 -5.21
CA CYS A 60 6.12 -2.70 -4.47
C CYS A 60 7.38 -3.44 -4.94
N ASP A 61 7.30 -4.77 -5.05
CA ASP A 61 8.41 -5.63 -5.47
C ASP A 61 8.88 -5.28 -6.89
N GLY A 62 7.94 -5.10 -7.83
CA GLY A 62 8.24 -4.69 -9.20
C GLY A 62 8.88 -3.29 -9.32
N LEU A 63 8.67 -2.42 -8.33
CA LEU A 63 9.29 -1.10 -8.24
C LEU A 63 10.61 -1.11 -7.45
N GLY A 64 11.02 -2.26 -6.91
CA GLY A 64 12.20 -2.40 -6.04
C GLY A 64 12.04 -1.71 -4.69
N ILE A 65 10.81 -1.54 -4.20
CA ILE A 65 10.51 -0.85 -2.94
C ILE A 65 10.25 -1.88 -1.85
N SER A 66 10.95 -1.76 -0.73
CA SER A 66 10.73 -2.63 0.44
C SER A 66 9.38 -2.33 1.10
N CYS A 67 8.47 -3.30 0.98
CA CYS A 67 7.16 -3.32 1.65
C CYS A 67 7.13 -4.49 2.65
N GLN A 68 6.59 -4.26 3.84
CA GLN A 68 6.48 -5.25 4.92
C GLN A 68 5.08 -5.21 5.52
N ASP A 69 4.55 -6.33 6.02
CA ASP A 69 3.25 -6.35 6.70
C ASP A 69 3.23 -5.43 7.93
N GLY A 70 2.08 -4.77 8.15
CA GLY A 70 1.99 -3.53 8.93
C GLY A 70 0.90 -3.44 9.98
#